data_AF-A0ABD5XZA0-F1
#
_entry.id   AF-A0ABD5XZA0-F1
#
_cell.length_a   1.000
_cell.length_b   1.000
_cell.length_c   1.000
_cell.angle_alpha   90.00
_cell.angle_beta   90.00
_cell.angle_gamma   90.00
#
_symmetry.space_group_name_H-M   'P 1'
#
loop_
_entity.id
_entity.type
_entity.pdbx_description
1 polymer ?
#
loop_
_entity_poly.entity_id
_entity_poly.type
_entity_poly.pdbx_seq_one_letter_code
_entity_poly.pdbx_strand_id
1 'polypeptide(L)'
;MRRATITTTHGDEEAATRVAAALAPDNTAEMDTRVDGDAVVTAVTRETTGGLRSTVDDYVVNCRVASRLGAEGDDGDEDHAERSTAQTDDTPDTDTNT
;
A
#
# COMPACT_ATOMS: atom_id res chain seq x y z
N MET A 1 -4.44 27.55 12.88
CA MET A 1 -4.24 26.17 12.38
C MET A 1 -5.55 25.40 12.42
N ARG A 2 -5.75 24.46 11.50
CA ARG A 2 -6.90 23.55 11.39
C ARG A 2 -6.38 22.13 11.46
N ARG A 3 -7.15 21.24 12.07
CA ARG A 3 -6.73 19.86 12.33
C ARG A 3 -7.84 18.89 11.96
N ALA A 4 -7.45 17.73 11.45
CA ALA A 4 -8.29 16.55 11.32
C ALA A 4 -7.56 15.34 11.89
N THR A 5 -8.33 14.36 12.35
CA THR A 5 -7.83 13.03 12.70
C THR A 5 -8.67 12.02 11.94
N ILE A 6 -8.00 11.17 11.17
CA ILE A 6 -8.61 10.03 10.48
C ILE A 6 -8.23 8.77 11.24
N THR A 7 -9.20 7.88 11.47
CA THR A 7 -8.99 6.58 12.08
C THR A 7 -9.66 5.52 11.22
N THR A 8 -8.89 4.50 10.82
CA THR A 8 -9.37 3.35 10.03
C THR A 8 -8.96 2.06 10.70
N THR A 9 -9.87 1.09 10.77
CA THR A 9 -9.64 -0.25 11.34
C THR A 9 -9.30 -1.25 10.26
N HIS A 10 -8.38 -2.17 10.53
CA HIS A 10 -7.83 -3.14 9.58
C HIS A 10 -7.91 -4.60 10.06
N GLY A 11 -8.71 -4.88 11.09
CA GLY A 11 -8.98 -6.23 11.59
C GLY A 11 -8.01 -6.66 12.70
N ASP A 12 -6.71 -6.50 12.48
CA ASP A 12 -5.67 -6.74 13.47
C ASP A 12 -4.49 -5.76 13.35
N GLU A 13 -3.58 -5.84 14.32
CA GLU A 13 -2.41 -4.95 14.43
C GLU A 13 -1.39 -5.18 13.30
N GLU A 14 -1.30 -6.40 12.76
CA GLU A 14 -0.36 -6.73 11.69
C GLU A 14 -0.82 -6.12 10.36
N ALA A 15 -2.11 -6.25 10.04
CA ALA A 15 -2.75 -5.60 8.90
C ALA A 15 -2.67 -4.07 9.03
N ALA A 16 -2.97 -3.51 10.21
CA ALA A 16 -2.82 -2.08 10.46
C ALA A 16 -1.37 -1.60 10.26
N THR A 17 -0.38 -2.38 10.70
CA THR A 17 1.05 -2.09 10.51
C THR A 17 1.44 -2.10 9.04
N ARG A 18 0.98 -3.08 8.26
CA ARG A 18 1.19 -3.13 6.80
C ARG A 18 0.63 -1.89 6.11
N VAL A 19 -0.61 -1.49 6.45
CA VAL A 19 -1.25 -0.30 5.86
C VAL A 19 -0.50 0.97 6.25
N ALA A 20 -0.10 1.13 7.51
CA ALA A 20 0.68 2.30 7.96
C ALA A 20 2.03 2.39 7.23
N ALA A 21 2.72 1.27 7.02
CA ALA A 21 3.96 1.21 6.26
C ALA A 21 3.76 1.60 4.79
N ALA A 22 2.66 1.17 4.16
CA ALA A 22 2.32 1.55 2.79
C ALA A 22 1.97 3.04 2.65
N LEU A 23 1.44 3.67 3.70
CA LEU A 23 1.15 5.11 3.72
C LEU A 23 2.37 5.99 4.03
N ALA A 24 3.42 5.42 4.63
CA ALA A 24 4.60 6.17 5.08
C ALA A 24 5.28 7.04 4.00
N PRO A 25 5.40 6.60 2.72
CA PRO A 25 6.04 7.41 1.68
C PRO A 25 5.34 8.73 1.35
N ASP A 26 4.03 8.81 1.52
CA ASP A 26 3.23 10.00 1.20
C ASP A 26 3.00 10.91 2.42
N ASN A 27 3.42 10.48 3.61
CA ASN A 27 3.32 11.30 4.81
C ASN A 27 4.26 12.51 4.71
N THR A 28 3.70 13.69 4.98
CA THR A 28 4.46 14.94 5.06
C THR A 28 4.72 15.32 6.52
N ALA A 29 5.54 16.35 6.77
CA ALA A 29 5.75 16.87 8.13
C ALA A 29 4.47 17.43 8.81
N GLU A 30 3.42 17.66 8.02
CA GLU A 30 2.10 18.10 8.49
C GLU A 30 1.17 16.91 8.82
N MET A 31 1.65 15.68 8.63
CA MET A 31 0.98 14.43 8.93
C MET A 31 1.73 13.64 9.99
N ASP A 32 0.99 13.09 10.94
CA ASP A 32 1.51 12.16 11.94
C ASP A 32 0.65 10.89 11.89
N THR A 33 1.25 9.78 11.47
CA THR A 33 0.57 8.49 11.28
C THR A 33 1.12 7.48 12.27
N ARG A 34 0.25 6.83 13.03
CA ARG A 34 0.58 5.80 14.01
C ARG A 34 -0.39 4.62 13.94
N VAL A 35 0.05 3.46 14.41
CA VAL A 35 -0.81 2.30 14.65
C VAL A 35 -1.31 2.33 16.10
N ASP A 36 -2.54 1.91 16.31
CA ASP A 36 -3.23 1.82 17.60
C ASP A 36 -4.06 0.53 17.63
N GLY A 37 -3.44 -0.59 18.03
CA GLY A 37 -4.06 -1.91 17.89
C GLY A 37 -4.39 -2.22 16.43
N ASP A 38 -5.65 -2.51 16.12
CA ASP A 38 -6.12 -2.80 14.77
C ASP A 38 -6.35 -1.55 13.90
N ALA A 39 -6.01 -0.36 14.39
CA ALA A 39 -6.31 0.88 13.71
C ALA A 39 -5.06 1.66 13.25
N VAL A 40 -5.18 2.33 12.11
CA VAL A 40 -4.27 3.40 11.70
C VAL A 40 -4.90 4.73 12.05
N VAL A 41 -4.15 5.58 12.77
CA VAL A 41 -4.55 6.92 13.17
C VAL A 41 -3.62 7.93 12.52
N THR A 42 -4.18 8.81 11.69
CA THR A 42 -3.42 9.90 11.08
C THR A 42 -3.97 11.26 11.50
N ALA A 43 -3.12 12.07 12.13
CA ALA A 43 -3.40 13.46 12.43
C ALA A 43 -2.83 14.36 11.32
N VAL A 44 -3.66 15.27 10.81
CA VAL A 44 -3.28 16.23 9.77
C VAL A 44 -3.44 17.65 10.29
N THR A 45 -2.43 18.49 10.12
CA THR A 45 -2.48 19.91 10.46
C THR A 45 -2.21 20.80 9.27
N ARG A 46 -3.09 21.77 8.99
CA ARG A 46 -2.93 22.75 7.90
C ARG A 46 -3.29 24.16 8.35
N GLU A 47 -2.81 25.16 7.63
CA GLU A 47 -3.11 26.56 7.94
C GLU A 47 -4.54 26.96 7.54
N THR A 48 -5.00 26.47 6.39
CA THR A 48 -6.29 26.81 5.80
C THR A 48 -7.23 25.60 5.77
N THR A 49 -8.54 25.85 5.79
CA THR A 49 -9.55 24.79 5.66
C THR A 49 -9.51 24.14 4.28
N GLY A 50 -9.20 24.91 3.22
CA GLY A 50 -9.05 24.39 1.86
C GLY A 50 -7.86 23.42 1.74
N GLY A 51 -6.70 23.80 2.31
CA GLY A 51 -5.53 22.93 2.38
C GLY A 51 -5.82 21.65 3.18
N LEU A 52 -6.48 21.78 4.33
CA LEU A 52 -6.89 20.61 5.13
C LEU A 52 -7.78 19.66 4.33
N ARG A 53 -8.81 20.20 3.65
CA ARG A 53 -9.74 19.41 2.84
C ARG A 53 -9.02 18.66 1.73
N SER A 54 -8.13 19.32 0.99
CA SER A 54 -7.37 18.66 -0.09
C SER A 54 -6.55 17.51 0.48
N THR A 55 -5.81 17.76 1.56
CA THR A 55 -4.93 16.75 2.16
C THR A 55 -5.68 15.56 2.72
N VAL A 56 -6.84 15.79 3.34
CA VAL A 56 -7.70 14.69 3.82
C VAL A 56 -8.25 13.86 2.65
N ASP A 57 -8.64 14.51 1.56
CA ASP A 57 -9.15 13.84 0.35
C ASP A 57 -8.07 12.94 -0.28
N ASP A 58 -6.87 13.48 -0.49
CA ASP A 58 -5.71 12.74 -1.01
C ASP A 58 -5.35 11.57 -0.09
N TYR A 59 -5.30 11.81 1.22
CA TYR A 59 -4.99 10.77 2.21
C TYR A 59 -5.99 9.61 2.17
N VAL A 60 -7.30 9.89 2.10
CA VAL A 60 -8.32 8.83 2.07
C VAL A 60 -8.22 7.98 0.80
N VAL A 61 -7.86 8.59 -0.33
CA VAL A 61 -7.58 7.84 -1.57
C VAL A 61 -6.37 6.91 -1.38
N ASN A 62 -5.26 7.43 -0.85
CA ASN A 62 -4.06 6.62 -0.60
C ASN A 62 -4.33 5.50 0.42
N CYS A 63 -5.11 5.76 1.47
CA CYS A 63 -5.52 4.78 2.48
C CYS A 63 -6.34 3.63 1.88
N ARG A 64 -7.22 3.90 0.92
CA ARG A 64 -7.97 2.86 0.22
C ARG A 64 -7.07 1.97 -0.62
N VAL A 65 -6.07 2.55 -1.30
CA VAL A 65 -5.09 1.79 -2.08
C VAL A 65 -4.24 0.92 -1.16
N ALA A 66 -3.71 1.49 -0.08
CA ALA A 66 -2.92 0.78 0.92
C ALA A 66 -3.70 -0.38 1.57
N SER A 67 -4.98 -0.17 1.90
CA SER A 67 -5.83 -1.21 2.49
C SER A 67 -6.06 -2.38 1.54
N ARG A 68 -6.19 -2.12 0.22
CA ARG A 68 -6.40 -3.16 -0.79
C ARG A 68 -5.16 -4.04 -0.93
N LEU A 69 -4.03 -3.39 -1.19
CA LEU A 69 -2.74 -4.07 -1.40
C LEU A 69 -2.24 -4.77 -0.13
N GLY A 70 -2.61 -4.26 1.04
CA GLY A 70 -2.31 -4.88 2.33
C GLY A 70 -3.09 -6.18 2.58
N ALA A 71 -4.35 -6.23 2.16
CA ALA A 71 -5.19 -7.43 2.28
C ALA A 71 -4.79 -8.54 1.30
N GLU A 72 -4.41 -8.17 0.06
CA GLU A 72 -3.96 -9.12 -0.96
C GLU A 72 -2.70 -9.91 -0.56
N GLY A 73 -1.91 -9.40 0.39
CA GLY A 73 -0.76 -10.10 0.95
C GLY A 73 -1.10 -11.15 2.02
N ASP A 74 -2.35 -11.20 2.50
CA ASP A 74 -2.84 -12.15 3.51
C ASP A 74 -3.47 -13.40 2.88
N ASP A 75 -4.16 -13.24 1.75
CA ASP A 75 -4.77 -14.33 0.97
C ASP A 75 -3.73 -15.13 0.12
N GLY A 76 -2.43 -14.91 0.33
CA GLY A 76 -1.34 -15.38 -0.54
C GLY A 76 -0.61 -16.65 -0.11
N ASP A 77 -1.17 -17.44 0.81
CA ASP A 77 -0.67 -18.77 1.16
C ASP A 77 -1.67 -19.84 0.68
N GLU A 78 -1.84 -20.03 -0.64
CA GLU A 78 -2.25 -21.33 -1.20
C GLU A 78 -2.13 -21.53 -2.74
N ASP A 79 -1.16 -20.94 -3.46
CA ASP A 79 -0.87 -21.35 -4.85
C ASP A 79 0.40 -20.72 -5.45
N HIS A 80 1.56 -21.04 -4.86
CA HIS A 80 2.85 -20.80 -5.51
C HIS A 80 3.20 -21.90 -6.54
N ALA A 81 2.41 -22.01 -7.60
CA ALA A 81 2.78 -22.66 -8.86
C ALA A 81 1.97 -21.94 -9.95
N GLU A 82 2.49 -21.09 -10.83
CA GLU A 82 3.62 -21.34 -11.71
C GLU A 82 4.26 -19.99 -12.11
N ARG A 83 5.39 -19.62 -11.49
CA ARG A 83 6.37 -18.77 -12.18
C ARG A 83 7.15 -19.68 -13.13
N SER A 84 6.53 -20.00 -14.26
CA SER A 84 7.22 -20.63 -15.39
C SER A 84 8.31 -19.68 -15.84
N THR A 85 9.55 -19.95 -15.42
CA THR A 85 10.75 -19.41 -16.05
C THR A 85 10.69 -19.86 -17.50
N ALA A 86 10.34 -18.95 -18.42
CA ALA A 86 10.43 -19.20 -19.83
C ALA A 86 11.88 -19.62 -20.15
N GLN A 87 12.05 -20.93 -20.26
CA GLN A 87 13.27 -21.56 -20.70
C GLN A 87 13.45 -21.17 -22.16
N THR A 88 14.42 -20.31 -22.43
CA THR A 88 14.88 -20.04 -23.79
C THR A 88 15.61 -21.28 -24.27
N ASP A 89 14.89 -22.22 -24.89
CA ASP A 89 15.52 -23.25 -25.71
C ASP A 89 16.08 -22.59 -26.97
N ASP A 90 17.31 -22.07 -26.85
CA ASP A 90 18.21 -21.87 -27.99
C ASP A 90 18.54 -23.26 -28.56
N THR A 91 17.80 -23.67 -29.59
CA THR A 91 18.21 -24.82 -30.41
C THR A 91 18.87 -24.27 -31.67
N PRO A 92 20.18 -24.54 -31.92
CA PRO A 92 20.80 -24.14 -33.17
C PRO A 92 20.37 -25.12 -34.27
N ASP A 93 19.53 -24.66 -35.19
CA ASP A 93 19.27 -25.37 -36.45
C ASP A 93 20.56 -25.36 -37.29
N THR A 94 21.34 -26.42 -37.17
CA THR A 94 22.37 -26.78 -38.14
C THR A 94 21.89 -28.03 -38.84
N ASP A 95 21.17 -27.86 -39.94
CA ASP A 95 21.06 -28.91 -40.95
C ASP A 95 21.40 -28.35 -42.33
N THR A 96 22.62 -28.71 -42.73
CA THR A 96 23.15 -28.74 -44.08
C THR A 96 22.31 -29.71 -44.90
N ASN A 97 21.83 -29.32 -46.08
CA ASN A 97 21.39 -30.29 -47.08
C ASN A 97 22.04 -30.00 -48.44
N THR A 98 22.59 -31.07 -49.01
CA THR A 98 23.35 -31.18 -50.27
C THR A 98 22.43 -31.22 -51.48
#